data_AF-H1Q051-F1
#
_entry.id   AF-H1Q051-F1
#
_cell.length_a   1.000
_cell.length_b   1.000
_cell.length_c   1.000
_cell.angle_alpha   90.00
_cell.angle_beta   90.00
_cell.angle_gamma   90.00
#
_symmetry.space_group_name_H-M   'P 1'
#
loop_
_entity.id
_entity.type
_entity.pdbx_description
1 polymer ?
#
loop_
_entity_poly.entity_id
_entity_poly.type
_entity_poly.pdbx_seq_one_letter_code
_entity_poly.pdbx_strand_id
1 'polypeptide(L)'
;MTKNLFLASCAKAAFALAAVVMMSTVFTSCSKDNDDEPKPSPKAGTVTIDGAEKPILKAEYKDKADGNYILYFYLSDDHKEKVIMQLNKDLHMTGHAFNLTEREKEHAGFCWVVEYYKPDGTQLIDTYGAPGEDDYPVFKIGTLTISGSPDGTLNIKLENGRVEGTDGKEHTLTISYSGTMEKYGAPLPEPKANTVTLDGAEKPIVKAEYEDHTDGNYRLFLNLSADGKEKVEIDLNKDLHMNGSPVDLTKREKKHEGDEWYWAADYHNPDNSLFTNTYGDPDSNSDLYLTGTLTVSGSPTGTINIKLENGRVKTNDRQKRTLTISYSGTMTERE
;
A
#
# COMPACT_ATOMS: atom_id res chain seq x y z
N MET A 1 29.88 -34.75 39.60
CA MET A 1 28.89 -34.21 40.57
C MET A 1 29.17 -32.72 40.62
N THR A 2 28.27 -31.80 40.33
CA THR A 2 26.84 -31.74 40.69
C THR A 2 26.07 -31.05 39.58
N LYS A 3 24.85 -31.55 39.32
CA LYS A 3 23.87 -31.05 38.36
C LYS A 3 23.26 -29.74 38.89
N ASN A 4 22.82 -28.85 38.00
CA ASN A 4 21.54 -28.17 38.15
C ASN A 4 20.93 -27.85 36.79
N LEU A 5 19.66 -28.21 36.69
CA LEU A 5 18.80 -28.35 35.54
C LEU A 5 17.83 -27.16 35.52
N PHE A 6 17.60 -26.52 34.39
CA PHE A 6 16.30 -25.92 34.11
C PHE A 6 15.94 -26.16 32.64
N LEU A 7 15.00 -27.10 32.48
CA LEU A 7 14.22 -27.30 31.26
C LEU A 7 13.25 -26.13 31.12
N ALA A 8 13.13 -25.58 29.91
CA ALA A 8 11.88 -24.96 29.47
C ALA A 8 11.76 -25.14 27.95
N SER A 9 10.72 -25.88 27.59
CA SER A 9 10.24 -26.08 26.24
C SER A 9 9.81 -24.77 25.59
N CYS A 10 10.10 -24.58 24.31
CA CYS A 10 9.15 -23.89 23.44
C CYS A 10 8.99 -24.71 22.16
N ALA A 11 7.72 -25.00 21.89
CA ALA A 11 7.25 -25.85 20.84
C ALA A 11 7.43 -25.22 19.46
N LYS A 12 7.44 -26.12 18.47
CA LYS A 12 7.33 -25.90 17.02
C LYS A 12 6.45 -24.71 16.64
N ALA A 13 6.99 -23.81 15.84
CA ALA A 13 6.22 -23.05 14.86
C ALA A 13 6.84 -23.31 13.48
N ALA A 14 6.35 -24.33 12.78
CA ALA A 14 6.57 -24.46 11.35
C ALA A 14 5.65 -23.44 10.68
N PHE A 15 6.20 -22.32 10.22
CA PHE A 15 5.48 -21.39 9.37
C PHE A 15 5.34 -22.02 7.98
N ALA A 16 4.13 -22.44 7.63
CA ALA A 16 3.79 -22.81 6.26
C ALA A 16 3.76 -21.53 5.41
N LEU A 17 4.80 -21.34 4.60
CA LEU A 17 4.83 -20.31 3.56
C LEU A 17 3.89 -20.75 2.43
N ALA A 18 2.72 -20.12 2.31
CA ALA A 18 1.82 -20.34 1.19
C ALA A 18 2.44 -19.69 -0.07
N ALA A 19 3.12 -20.50 -0.88
CA ALA A 19 3.52 -20.13 -2.23
C ALA A 19 2.26 -20.12 -3.12
N VAL A 20 1.81 -18.93 -3.53
CA VAL A 20 0.78 -18.79 -4.58
C VAL A 20 1.45 -19.12 -5.91
N VAL A 21 1.16 -20.30 -6.45
CA VAL A 21 1.61 -20.73 -7.78
C VAL A 21 0.69 -20.10 -8.82
N MET A 22 1.25 -19.25 -9.68
CA MET A 22 0.57 -18.71 -10.86
C MET A 22 0.44 -19.80 -11.91
N MET A 23 -0.75 -20.41 -12.03
CA MET A 23 -1.17 -21.09 -13.26
C MET A 23 -2.31 -20.32 -13.89
N SER A 24 -2.02 -19.68 -15.02
CA SER A 24 -2.98 -19.09 -15.94
C SER A 24 -3.54 -20.18 -16.84
N THR A 25 -4.81 -20.55 -16.64
CA THR A 25 -5.59 -21.28 -17.65
C THR A 25 -6.52 -20.29 -18.34
N VAL A 26 -6.21 -20.05 -19.61
CA VAL A 26 -7.05 -19.31 -20.56
C VAL A 26 -8.30 -20.15 -20.80
N PHE A 27 -9.50 -19.60 -20.54
CA PHE A 27 -10.74 -20.23 -20.99
C PHE A 27 -11.30 -19.47 -22.19
N THR A 28 -11.24 -20.17 -23.32
CA THR A 28 -11.90 -19.84 -24.58
C THR A 28 -13.42 -19.91 -24.44
N SER A 29 -14.08 -18.87 -24.94
CA SER A 29 -15.50 -18.82 -25.30
C SER A 29 -16.00 -20.12 -25.95
N CYS A 30 -17.15 -20.63 -25.48
CA CYS A 30 -18.29 -21.10 -26.30
C CYS A 30 -19.49 -21.49 -25.43
N SER A 31 -20.67 -21.00 -25.82
CA SER A 31 -21.99 -21.22 -25.22
C SER A 31 -22.42 -22.69 -25.14
N LYS A 32 -23.01 -23.10 -24.00
CA LYS A 32 -24.33 -23.77 -23.88
C LYS A 32 -24.60 -24.14 -22.41
N ASP A 33 -25.85 -23.95 -22.01
CA ASP A 33 -26.42 -24.17 -20.68
C ASP A 33 -26.00 -25.49 -20.02
N ASN A 34 -25.37 -25.41 -18.84
CA ASN A 34 -25.48 -26.38 -17.73
C ASN A 34 -24.86 -25.78 -16.46
N ASP A 35 -25.63 -25.82 -15.38
CA ASP A 35 -25.52 -25.01 -14.15
C ASP A 35 -24.47 -25.51 -13.11
N ASP A 36 -23.31 -26.03 -13.54
CA ASP A 36 -22.34 -26.66 -12.62
C ASP A 36 -20.86 -26.41 -12.98
N GLU A 37 -20.52 -25.21 -13.48
CA GLU A 37 -19.12 -24.79 -13.57
C GLU A 37 -18.57 -24.31 -12.21
N PRO A 38 -17.33 -24.67 -11.83
CA PRO A 38 -16.72 -24.23 -10.58
C PRO A 38 -16.61 -22.70 -10.56
N LYS A 39 -17.37 -22.08 -9.66
CA LYS A 39 -17.45 -20.63 -9.51
C LYS A 39 -16.09 -20.06 -9.06
N PRO A 40 -15.60 -18.97 -9.66
CA PRO A 40 -14.30 -18.40 -9.32
C PRO A 40 -14.29 -17.90 -7.87
N SER A 41 -13.38 -18.44 -7.05
CA SER A 41 -13.13 -17.92 -5.70
C SER A 41 -12.18 -16.72 -5.78
N PRO A 42 -12.45 -15.60 -5.09
CA PRO A 42 -11.60 -14.42 -5.20
C PRO A 42 -10.20 -14.68 -4.59
N LYS A 43 -9.14 -14.25 -5.29
CA LYS A 43 -7.76 -14.38 -4.83
C LYS A 43 -7.44 -13.26 -3.84
N ALA A 44 -6.70 -13.58 -2.78
CA ALA A 44 -6.36 -12.62 -1.73
C ALA A 44 -5.71 -11.35 -2.31
N GLY A 45 -6.25 -10.18 -1.93
CA GLY A 45 -5.73 -8.87 -2.32
C GLY A 45 -6.08 -8.44 -3.74
N THR A 46 -7.18 -8.95 -4.31
CA THR A 46 -7.59 -8.65 -5.69
C THR A 46 -9.07 -8.25 -5.80
N VAL A 47 -9.37 -7.52 -6.86
CA VAL A 47 -10.71 -7.29 -7.39
C VAL A 47 -10.76 -7.91 -8.77
N THR A 48 -11.78 -8.70 -9.07
CA THR A 48 -12.01 -9.23 -10.43
C THR A 48 -13.31 -8.67 -10.98
N ILE A 49 -13.22 -7.99 -12.11
CA ILE A 49 -14.33 -7.36 -12.84
C ILE A 49 -14.39 -7.97 -14.24
N ASP A 50 -15.54 -8.53 -14.63
CA ASP A 50 -15.73 -9.18 -15.94
C ASP A 50 -14.64 -10.20 -16.32
N GLY A 51 -14.20 -10.97 -15.33
CA GLY A 51 -13.11 -11.95 -15.47
C GLY A 51 -11.70 -11.36 -15.50
N ALA A 52 -11.53 -10.04 -15.53
CA ALA A 52 -10.24 -9.37 -15.44
C ALA A 52 -9.84 -9.15 -13.96
N GLU A 53 -8.79 -9.85 -13.52
CA GLU A 53 -8.23 -9.73 -12.17
C GLU A 53 -7.31 -8.50 -12.05
N LYS A 54 -7.51 -7.74 -10.98
CA LYS A 54 -6.76 -6.51 -10.68
C LYS A 54 -6.25 -6.54 -9.24
N PRO A 55 -4.95 -6.27 -9.01
CA PRO A 55 -4.42 -6.16 -7.65
C PRO A 55 -4.96 -4.90 -6.96
N ILE A 56 -5.23 -5.01 -5.66
CA ILE A 56 -5.49 -3.84 -4.82
C ILE A 56 -4.15 -3.19 -4.46
N LEU A 57 -3.87 -2.03 -5.03
CA LEU A 57 -2.61 -1.31 -4.83
C LEU A 57 -2.58 -0.60 -3.47
N LYS A 58 -3.73 -0.02 -3.10
CA LYS A 58 -3.92 0.72 -1.85
C LYS A 58 -5.35 0.57 -1.34
N ALA A 59 -5.49 0.52 -0.01
CA ALA A 59 -6.78 0.50 0.66
C ALA A 59 -6.84 1.62 1.70
N GLU A 60 -7.90 2.42 1.66
CA GLU A 60 -8.15 3.52 2.60
C GLU A 60 -9.55 3.44 3.20
N TYR A 61 -9.76 4.00 4.39
CA TYR A 61 -11.08 4.10 5.00
C TYR A 61 -11.37 5.52 5.51
N LYS A 62 -12.60 5.99 5.33
CA LYS A 62 -13.10 7.21 5.94
C LYS A 62 -14.11 6.85 7.01
N ASP A 63 -13.79 7.20 8.25
CA ASP A 63 -14.70 7.14 9.38
C ASP A 63 -15.73 8.28 9.29
N LYS A 64 -17.01 7.92 9.29
CA LYS A 64 -18.16 8.83 9.19
C LYS A 64 -18.91 8.95 10.52
N ALA A 65 -18.31 8.47 11.62
CA ALA A 65 -18.93 8.32 12.94
C ALA A 65 -20.10 7.33 12.96
N ASP A 66 -20.57 7.00 14.16
CA ASP A 66 -21.70 6.08 14.40
C ASP A 66 -21.56 4.72 13.71
N GLY A 67 -20.31 4.21 13.67
CA GLY A 67 -19.97 2.94 13.04
C GLY A 67 -20.01 2.96 11.51
N ASN A 68 -20.22 4.13 10.88
CA ASN A 68 -20.31 4.25 9.43
C ASN A 68 -18.93 4.46 8.80
N TYR A 69 -18.64 3.69 7.75
CA TYR A 69 -17.37 3.74 7.03
C TYR A 69 -17.58 3.82 5.53
N ILE A 70 -16.69 4.56 4.87
CA ILE A 70 -16.47 4.47 3.42
C ILE A 70 -15.10 3.83 3.22
N LEU A 71 -15.05 2.73 2.48
CA LEU A 71 -13.83 2.00 2.16
C LEU A 71 -13.47 2.26 0.69
N TYR A 72 -12.20 2.50 0.42
CA TYR A 72 -11.65 2.73 -0.91
C TYR A 72 -10.61 1.65 -1.22
N PHE A 73 -10.75 0.98 -2.35
CA PHE A 73 -9.79 0.02 -2.87
C PHE A 73 -9.28 0.50 -4.23
N TYR A 74 -8.09 1.08 -4.27
CA TYR A 74 -7.50 1.63 -5.48
C TYR A 74 -6.82 0.53 -6.29
N LEU A 75 -7.17 0.47 -7.58
CA LEU A 75 -6.69 -0.53 -8.55
C LEU A 75 -5.72 0.06 -9.57
N SER A 76 -5.43 1.36 -9.45
CA SER A 76 -4.57 2.15 -10.33
C SER A 76 -3.79 3.20 -9.53
N ASP A 77 -2.58 3.55 -9.97
CA ASP A 77 -1.69 4.51 -9.27
C ASP A 77 -2.26 5.93 -9.23
N ASP A 78 -3.05 6.31 -10.24
CA ASP A 78 -3.73 7.61 -10.30
C ASP A 78 -5.06 7.64 -9.50
N HIS A 79 -5.40 6.54 -8.83
CA HIS A 79 -6.57 6.36 -7.99
C HIS A 79 -7.92 6.52 -8.72
N LYS A 80 -7.94 6.51 -10.06
CA LYS A 80 -9.19 6.62 -10.83
C LYS A 80 -9.96 5.31 -10.81
N GLU A 81 -9.31 4.22 -11.18
CA GLU A 81 -9.87 2.88 -11.11
C GLU A 81 -9.88 2.41 -9.65
N LYS A 82 -11.08 2.14 -9.12
CA LYS A 82 -11.26 1.79 -7.71
C LYS A 82 -12.62 1.14 -7.46
N VAL A 83 -12.70 0.43 -6.34
CA VAL A 83 -13.97 0.04 -5.69
C VAL A 83 -14.19 0.95 -4.49
N ILE A 84 -15.44 1.39 -4.29
CA ILE A 84 -15.88 2.08 -3.09
C ILE A 84 -16.94 1.23 -2.40
N MET A 85 -16.85 1.08 -1.08
CA MET A 85 -17.89 0.44 -0.28
C MET A 85 -18.35 1.37 0.83
N GLN A 86 -19.65 1.51 1.04
CA GLN A 86 -20.20 2.22 2.21
C GLN A 86 -20.92 1.20 3.09
N LEU A 87 -20.57 1.18 4.38
CA LEU A 87 -20.98 0.10 5.29
C LEU A 87 -21.07 0.64 6.72
N ASN A 88 -22.01 0.13 7.49
CA ASN A 88 -21.97 0.22 8.95
C ASN A 88 -21.29 -1.00 9.59
N LYS A 89 -20.38 -0.77 10.54
CA LYS A 89 -19.59 -1.80 11.24
C LYS A 89 -20.45 -2.79 12.02
N ASP A 90 -21.44 -2.31 12.76
CA ASP A 90 -22.26 -3.15 13.63
C ASP A 90 -23.25 -4.02 12.83
N LEU A 91 -23.61 -3.58 11.62
CA LEU A 91 -24.54 -4.27 10.73
C LEU A 91 -23.83 -5.22 9.76
N HIS A 92 -22.74 -4.76 9.13
CA HIS A 92 -22.14 -5.42 7.97
C HIS A 92 -20.79 -6.10 8.26
N MET A 93 -20.07 -5.67 9.30
CA MET A 93 -18.70 -6.14 9.59
C MET A 93 -18.69 -7.19 10.72
N THR A 94 -19.70 -8.05 10.75
CA THR A 94 -19.96 -9.02 11.83
C THR A 94 -19.24 -10.35 11.66
N GLY A 95 -18.64 -10.59 10.50
CA GLY A 95 -18.07 -11.87 10.07
C GLY A 95 -19.10 -12.84 9.51
N HIS A 96 -20.39 -12.49 9.53
CA HIS A 96 -21.44 -13.27 8.91
C HIS A 96 -21.68 -12.83 7.46
N ALA A 97 -21.94 -13.80 6.60
CA ALA A 97 -22.30 -13.56 5.22
C ALA A 97 -23.71 -12.97 5.14
N PHE A 98 -23.91 -11.97 4.28
CA PHE A 98 -25.23 -11.45 3.92
C PHE A 98 -25.37 -11.31 2.40
N ASN A 99 -26.63 -11.34 1.95
CA ASN A 99 -26.97 -11.36 0.54
C ASN A 99 -27.14 -9.93 0.01
N LEU A 100 -26.51 -9.62 -1.12
CA LEU A 100 -26.63 -8.31 -1.78
C LEU A 100 -27.80 -8.24 -2.76
N THR A 101 -28.64 -9.28 -2.83
CA THR A 101 -29.81 -9.32 -3.74
C THR A 101 -31.05 -8.66 -3.20
N GLU A 102 -31.03 -8.26 -1.94
CA GLU A 102 -32.18 -7.66 -1.27
C GLU A 102 -31.77 -6.31 -0.69
N ARG A 103 -32.72 -5.37 -0.71
CA ARG A 103 -32.60 -4.14 0.05
C ARG A 103 -32.66 -4.45 1.54
N GLU A 104 -31.95 -3.66 2.31
CA GLU A 104 -32.01 -3.72 3.75
C GLU A 104 -33.34 -3.21 4.28
N LYS A 105 -33.66 -3.61 5.51
CA LYS A 105 -34.77 -3.02 6.26
C LYS A 105 -34.35 -1.65 6.80
N GLU A 106 -35.31 -0.80 7.14
CA GLU A 106 -34.99 0.47 7.80
C GLU A 106 -34.20 0.23 9.10
N HIS A 107 -33.09 0.94 9.23
CA HIS A 107 -32.25 0.96 10.42
C HIS A 107 -31.47 2.29 10.48
N ALA A 108 -30.86 2.56 11.63
CA ALA A 108 -29.90 3.65 11.76
C ALA A 108 -28.55 3.25 11.15
N GLY A 109 -27.80 4.22 10.63
CA GLY A 109 -26.49 3.99 10.00
C GLY A 109 -26.57 3.73 8.50
N PHE A 110 -25.41 3.58 7.86
CA PHE A 110 -25.30 3.34 6.43
C PHE A 110 -25.84 1.96 6.08
N CYS A 111 -26.71 1.93 5.07
CA CYS A 111 -26.95 0.72 4.29
C CYS A 111 -25.72 0.43 3.42
N TRP A 112 -25.60 -0.81 2.95
CA TRP A 112 -24.51 -1.22 2.08
C TRP A 112 -24.59 -0.51 0.71
N VAL A 113 -23.41 -0.13 0.24
CA VAL A 113 -23.16 0.38 -1.12
C VAL A 113 -21.91 -0.31 -1.64
N VAL A 114 -21.93 -0.71 -2.91
CA VAL A 114 -20.74 -1.21 -3.62
C VAL A 114 -20.67 -0.53 -4.99
N GLU A 115 -19.61 0.21 -5.23
CA GLU A 115 -19.38 0.96 -6.46
C GLU A 115 -18.08 0.49 -7.14
N TYR A 116 -18.05 0.55 -8.47
CA TYR A 116 -16.84 0.34 -9.27
C TYR A 116 -16.63 1.50 -10.24
N TYR A 117 -15.42 2.05 -10.25
CA TYR A 117 -14.99 3.09 -11.19
C TYR A 117 -13.96 2.52 -12.16
N LYS A 118 -14.10 2.86 -13.44
CA LYS A 118 -13.20 2.48 -14.55
C LYS A 118 -11.87 3.24 -14.51
N PRO A 119 -10.87 2.84 -15.34
CA PRO A 119 -9.60 3.57 -15.47
C PRO A 119 -9.73 5.05 -15.85
N ASP A 120 -10.78 5.41 -16.59
CA ASP A 120 -11.06 6.80 -16.95
C ASP A 120 -11.70 7.61 -15.79
N GLY A 121 -11.99 6.97 -14.65
CA GLY A 121 -12.62 7.56 -13.48
C GLY A 121 -14.14 7.65 -13.55
N THR A 122 -14.79 7.11 -14.60
CA THR A 122 -16.25 7.06 -14.68
C THR A 122 -16.82 5.83 -13.97
N GLN A 123 -17.98 5.98 -13.35
CA GLN A 123 -18.64 4.94 -12.57
C GLN A 123 -19.31 3.90 -13.49
N LEU A 124 -19.05 2.63 -13.26
CA LEU A 124 -19.64 1.50 -14.00
C LEU A 124 -20.65 0.72 -13.16
N ILE A 125 -20.35 0.51 -11.87
CA ILE A 125 -21.27 -0.14 -10.93
C ILE A 125 -21.63 0.90 -9.88
N ASP A 126 -22.92 1.06 -9.64
CA ASP A 126 -23.50 1.97 -8.66
C ASP A 126 -24.67 1.26 -7.96
N THR A 127 -24.39 0.61 -6.84
CA THR A 127 -25.40 -0.18 -6.12
C THR A 127 -25.75 0.45 -4.80
N TYR A 128 -27.02 0.34 -4.39
CA TYR A 128 -27.46 0.86 -3.11
C TYR A 128 -28.50 -0.04 -2.46
N GLY A 129 -28.15 -0.57 -1.28
CA GLY A 129 -29.00 -1.46 -0.48
C GLY A 129 -30.09 -0.78 0.33
N ALA A 130 -30.20 0.55 0.32
CA ALA A 130 -31.17 1.26 1.15
C ALA A 130 -32.62 0.96 0.72
N PRO A 131 -33.56 0.89 1.69
CA PRO A 131 -34.99 0.72 1.40
C PRO A 131 -35.54 1.94 0.66
N GLY A 132 -36.39 1.72 -0.35
CA GLY A 132 -37.05 2.78 -1.11
C GLY A 132 -36.22 3.44 -2.21
N GLU A 133 -34.96 3.03 -2.39
CA GLU A 133 -34.04 3.57 -3.42
C GLU A 133 -34.12 2.80 -4.75
N ASP A 134 -35.33 2.69 -5.31
CA ASP A 134 -35.63 1.82 -6.47
C ASP A 134 -34.92 2.21 -7.78
N ASP A 135 -34.41 3.44 -7.87
CA ASP A 135 -33.61 3.91 -9.00
C ASP A 135 -32.20 3.27 -9.05
N TYR A 136 -31.71 2.72 -7.94
CA TYR A 136 -30.40 2.07 -7.87
C TYR A 136 -30.54 0.53 -7.92
N PRO A 137 -29.72 -0.16 -8.72
CA PRO A 137 -29.72 -1.62 -8.75
C PRO A 137 -29.19 -2.22 -7.44
N VAL A 138 -29.69 -3.41 -7.13
CA VAL A 138 -29.04 -4.36 -6.21
C VAL A 138 -28.36 -5.45 -7.03
N PHE A 139 -27.56 -6.30 -6.39
CA PHE A 139 -26.97 -7.44 -7.10
C PHE A 139 -28.06 -8.44 -7.49
N LYS A 140 -27.94 -9.10 -8.65
CA LYS A 140 -28.80 -10.23 -9.03
C LYS A 140 -28.40 -11.51 -8.30
N ILE A 141 -27.10 -11.66 -8.07
CA ILE A 141 -26.50 -12.62 -7.16
C ILE A 141 -25.26 -11.98 -6.54
N GLY A 142 -24.95 -12.35 -5.31
CA GLY A 142 -23.75 -11.85 -4.64
C GLY A 142 -23.83 -12.05 -3.14
N THR A 143 -22.78 -12.59 -2.55
CA THR A 143 -22.69 -12.77 -1.11
C THR A 143 -21.48 -12.01 -0.58
N LEU A 144 -21.72 -11.15 0.40
CA LEU A 144 -20.68 -10.35 1.03
C LEU A 144 -20.44 -10.84 2.45
N THR A 145 -19.19 -11.11 2.79
CA THR A 145 -18.74 -11.41 4.15
C THR A 145 -17.65 -10.42 4.52
N ILE A 146 -17.81 -9.74 5.66
CA ILE A 146 -16.81 -8.81 6.17
C ILE A 146 -16.57 -9.09 7.65
N SER A 147 -15.31 -9.25 8.04
CA SER A 147 -14.91 -9.43 9.43
C SER A 147 -13.76 -8.51 9.81
N GLY A 148 -13.65 -8.20 11.11
CA GLY A 148 -12.61 -7.31 11.62
C GLY A 148 -13.05 -5.86 11.65
N SER A 149 -12.13 -4.92 11.44
CA SER A 149 -12.41 -3.48 11.57
C SER A 149 -11.49 -2.64 10.67
N PRO A 150 -11.98 -1.54 10.07
CA PRO A 150 -11.17 -0.69 9.20
C PRO A 150 -9.96 -0.04 9.90
N ASP A 151 -10.04 0.20 11.20
CA ASP A 151 -8.95 0.72 12.06
C ASP A 151 -8.01 -0.39 12.60
N GLY A 152 -8.21 -1.64 12.17
CA GLY A 152 -7.38 -2.79 12.52
C GLY A 152 -7.11 -3.66 11.31
N THR A 153 -7.24 -4.98 11.46
CA THR A 153 -7.27 -5.90 10.32
C THR A 153 -8.71 -6.09 9.86
N LEU A 154 -8.95 -5.93 8.56
CA LEU A 154 -10.23 -6.14 7.91
C LEU A 154 -10.10 -7.27 6.88
N ASN A 155 -11.10 -8.14 6.83
CA ASN A 155 -11.23 -9.18 5.81
C ASN A 155 -12.54 -8.96 5.06
N ILE A 156 -12.48 -8.94 3.74
CA ILE A 156 -13.64 -8.79 2.86
C ILE A 156 -13.63 -9.91 1.83
N LYS A 157 -14.80 -10.49 1.61
CA LYS A 157 -15.04 -11.44 0.53
C LYS A 157 -16.39 -11.13 -0.11
N LEU A 158 -16.37 -10.64 -1.35
CA LEU A 158 -17.55 -10.59 -2.22
C LEU A 158 -17.44 -11.72 -3.23
N GLU A 159 -18.39 -12.65 -3.17
CA GLU A 159 -18.43 -13.84 -4.02
C GLU A 159 -19.60 -13.78 -4.99
N ASN A 160 -19.34 -14.18 -6.24
CA ASN A 160 -20.35 -14.35 -7.27
C ASN A 160 -21.22 -13.11 -7.52
N GLY A 161 -20.65 -11.90 -7.42
CA GLY A 161 -21.39 -10.68 -7.71
C GLY A 161 -21.77 -10.63 -9.19
N ARG A 162 -23.07 -10.50 -9.48
CA ARG A 162 -23.60 -10.09 -10.79
C ARG A 162 -24.54 -8.92 -10.59
N VAL A 163 -24.36 -7.87 -11.39
CA VAL A 163 -25.11 -6.62 -11.23
C VAL A 163 -25.25 -5.91 -12.57
N GLU A 164 -26.33 -5.16 -12.75
CA GLU A 164 -26.47 -4.28 -13.91
C GLU A 164 -25.65 -2.99 -13.69
N GLY A 165 -24.79 -2.67 -14.64
CA GLY A 165 -23.98 -1.46 -14.62
C GLY A 165 -24.72 -0.24 -15.15
N THR A 166 -24.08 0.91 -15.03
CA THR A 166 -24.58 2.20 -15.54
C THR A 166 -24.70 2.24 -17.07
N ASP A 167 -24.11 1.27 -17.77
CA ASP A 167 -24.24 1.08 -19.22
C ASP A 167 -25.40 0.15 -19.64
N GLY A 168 -26.21 -0.31 -18.67
CA GLY A 168 -27.35 -1.21 -18.88
C GLY A 168 -26.95 -2.67 -19.15
N LYS A 169 -25.68 -3.04 -18.97
CA LYS A 169 -25.20 -4.41 -19.14
C LYS A 169 -24.96 -5.08 -17.80
N GLU A 170 -24.96 -6.40 -17.82
CA GLU A 170 -24.61 -7.17 -16.64
C GLU A 170 -23.10 -7.33 -16.53
N HIS A 171 -22.57 -7.06 -15.33
CA HIS A 171 -21.17 -7.17 -14.98
C HIS A 171 -20.98 -8.18 -13.85
N THR A 172 -19.81 -8.82 -13.83
CA THR A 172 -19.39 -9.70 -12.74
C THR A 172 -18.39 -8.98 -11.84
N LEU A 173 -18.56 -9.08 -10.51
CA LEU A 173 -17.65 -8.47 -9.55
C LEU A 173 -17.35 -9.46 -8.41
N THR A 174 -16.06 -9.68 -8.14
CA THR A 174 -15.60 -10.37 -6.93
C THR A 174 -14.49 -9.57 -6.27
N ILE A 175 -14.43 -9.63 -4.95
CA ILE A 175 -13.45 -8.89 -4.14
C ILE A 175 -12.91 -9.84 -3.09
N SER A 176 -11.59 -9.89 -2.91
CA SER A 176 -10.98 -10.47 -1.72
C SER A 176 -9.91 -9.54 -1.19
N TYR A 177 -10.07 -9.14 0.06
CA TYR A 177 -9.13 -8.30 0.77
C TYR A 177 -8.91 -8.86 2.18
N SER A 178 -7.66 -8.84 2.64
CA SER A 178 -7.29 -9.18 4.01
C SER A 178 -6.07 -8.34 4.36
N GLY A 179 -6.21 -7.43 5.33
CA GLY A 179 -5.13 -6.53 5.72
C GLY A 179 -5.59 -5.30 6.47
N THR A 180 -4.66 -4.37 6.65
CA THR A 180 -4.87 -3.07 7.30
C THR A 180 -5.10 -1.96 6.27
N MET A 181 -5.92 -0.97 6.62
CA MET A 181 -6.25 0.16 5.73
C MET A 181 -5.70 1.49 6.29
N GLU A 182 -5.35 2.43 5.40
CA GLU A 182 -4.94 3.79 5.79
C GLU A 182 -6.19 4.66 6.02
N LYS A 183 -6.18 5.58 7.00
CA LYS A 183 -7.31 6.51 7.16
C LYS A 183 -7.30 7.54 6.02
N TYR A 184 -8.42 7.67 5.32
CA TYR A 184 -8.63 8.58 4.19
C TYR A 184 -8.37 10.03 4.62
N GLY A 185 -7.51 10.72 3.86
CA GLY A 185 -7.12 12.09 4.17
C GLY A 185 -6.37 12.24 5.48
N ALA A 186 -5.85 11.16 6.08
CA ALA A 186 -4.89 11.29 7.16
C ALA A 186 -3.71 12.12 6.65
N PRO A 187 -3.35 13.22 7.35
CA PRO A 187 -2.16 13.96 6.99
C PRO A 187 -0.98 13.00 7.07
N LEU A 188 -0.21 12.94 6.00
CA LEU A 188 1.06 12.22 6.04
C LEU A 188 1.95 12.96 7.05
N PRO A 189 2.80 12.25 7.81
CA PRO A 189 3.64 12.89 8.81
C PRO A 189 4.46 14.00 8.15
N GLU A 190 4.29 15.25 8.57
CA GLU A 190 5.12 16.34 8.04
C GLU A 190 6.58 16.14 8.49
N PRO A 191 7.57 16.33 7.60
CA PRO A 191 8.97 16.21 7.98
C PRO A 191 9.34 17.23 9.07
N LYS A 192 9.84 16.74 10.20
CA LYS A 192 10.30 17.59 11.31
C LYS A 192 11.79 17.85 11.21
N ALA A 193 12.20 19.08 11.46
CA ALA A 193 13.58 19.54 11.26
C ALA A 193 14.60 18.63 11.97
N ASN A 194 15.60 18.17 11.20
CA ASN A 194 16.69 17.31 11.65
C ASN A 194 16.25 15.98 12.27
N THR A 195 15.20 15.38 11.70
CA THR A 195 14.68 14.08 12.12
C THR A 195 14.38 13.17 10.93
N VAL A 196 14.38 11.88 11.21
CA VAL A 196 13.71 10.86 10.42
C VAL A 196 12.50 10.40 11.22
N THR A 197 11.30 10.45 10.66
CA THR A 197 10.06 10.01 11.31
C THR A 197 9.59 8.71 10.65
N LEU A 198 9.51 7.64 11.43
CA LEU A 198 9.02 6.32 10.98
C LEU A 198 7.72 6.00 11.74
N ASP A 199 6.60 5.87 11.03
CA ASP A 199 5.26 5.65 11.61
C ASP A 199 4.88 6.65 12.70
N GLY A 200 5.21 7.93 12.47
CA GLY A 200 5.00 9.01 13.42
C GLY A 200 5.98 9.04 14.59
N ALA A 201 6.84 8.02 14.76
CA ALA A 201 7.90 8.03 15.76
C ALA A 201 9.12 8.81 15.23
N GLU A 202 9.47 9.89 15.93
CA GLU A 202 10.60 10.75 15.59
C GLU A 202 11.92 10.16 16.05
N LYS A 203 12.90 10.13 15.15
CA LYS A 203 14.29 9.76 15.41
C LYS A 203 15.19 10.95 15.06
N PRO A 204 15.88 11.56 16.03
CA PRO A 204 16.78 12.67 15.75
C PRO A 204 17.98 12.19 14.93
N ILE A 205 18.39 13.00 13.95
CA ILE A 205 19.63 12.76 13.21
C ILE A 205 20.78 13.21 14.10
N VAL A 206 21.56 12.27 14.62
CA VAL A 206 22.63 12.56 15.58
C VAL A 206 23.96 12.87 14.90
N LYS A 207 24.15 12.39 13.66
CA LYS A 207 25.34 12.65 12.85
C LYS A 207 25.00 12.51 11.37
N ALA A 208 25.49 13.44 10.55
CA ALA A 208 25.34 13.38 9.09
C ALA A 208 26.72 13.30 8.43
N GLU A 209 26.90 12.34 7.54
CA GLU A 209 28.18 12.07 6.87
C GLU A 209 27.99 11.86 5.37
N TYR A 210 29.06 12.00 4.59
CA TYR A 210 29.03 11.69 3.16
C TYR A 210 30.32 10.99 2.71
N GLU A 211 30.22 10.21 1.65
CA GLU A 211 31.35 9.73 0.83
C GLU A 211 31.26 10.40 -0.54
N ASP A 212 32.37 10.96 -1.02
CA ASP A 212 32.50 11.47 -2.39
C ASP A 212 33.05 10.35 -3.30
N HIS A 213 32.22 9.89 -4.24
CA HIS A 213 32.58 8.83 -5.19
C HIS A 213 33.03 9.40 -6.54
N THR A 214 33.42 10.68 -6.57
CA THR A 214 33.79 11.44 -7.77
C THR A 214 32.65 11.62 -8.78
N ASP A 215 32.86 12.43 -9.81
CA ASP A 215 31.86 12.73 -10.87
C ASP A 215 30.50 13.21 -10.35
N GLY A 216 30.52 13.89 -9.20
CA GLY A 216 29.32 14.42 -8.54
C GLY A 216 28.48 13.35 -7.86
N ASN A 217 28.95 12.10 -7.75
CA ASN A 217 28.25 11.03 -7.08
C ASN A 217 28.57 11.02 -5.58
N TYR A 218 27.53 11.02 -4.77
CA TYR A 218 27.65 11.04 -3.32
C TYR A 218 26.79 9.94 -2.69
N ARG A 219 27.35 9.30 -1.66
CA ARG A 219 26.58 8.52 -0.69
C ARG A 219 26.43 9.33 0.60
N LEU A 220 25.20 9.54 1.02
CA LEU A 220 24.84 10.34 2.19
C LEU A 220 24.37 9.43 3.32
N PHE A 221 24.84 9.69 4.54
CA PHE A 221 24.48 8.93 5.74
C PHE A 221 23.82 9.84 6.76
N LEU A 222 22.57 9.55 7.12
CA LEU A 222 21.86 10.18 8.22
C LEU A 222 21.79 9.19 9.38
N ASN A 223 22.73 9.29 10.32
CA ASN A 223 22.81 8.40 11.47
C ASN A 223 21.76 8.80 12.52
N LEU A 224 20.97 7.81 12.94
CA LEU A 224 19.89 7.92 13.92
C LEU A 224 20.30 7.36 15.30
N SER A 225 21.43 6.66 15.36
CA SER A 225 22.05 6.17 16.60
C SER A 225 23.50 6.62 16.71
N ALA A 226 23.99 6.78 17.95
CA ALA A 226 25.36 7.24 18.21
C ALA A 226 26.44 6.26 17.72
N ASP A 227 26.10 4.98 17.60
CA ASP A 227 26.99 3.94 17.08
C ASP A 227 26.92 3.77 15.55
N GLY A 228 26.11 4.60 14.85
CA GLY A 228 25.95 4.57 13.38
C GLY A 228 25.28 3.32 12.83
N LYS A 229 24.72 2.47 13.70
CA LYS A 229 24.05 1.23 13.28
C LYS A 229 22.66 1.47 12.74
N GLU A 230 21.89 2.37 13.36
CA GLU A 230 20.63 2.84 12.83
C GLU A 230 20.86 4.08 11.97
N LYS A 231 20.53 4.01 10.68
CA LYS A 231 20.79 5.09 9.72
C LYS A 231 19.94 4.99 8.46
N VAL A 232 19.79 6.12 7.78
CA VAL A 232 19.35 6.18 6.38
C VAL A 232 20.55 6.44 5.50
N GLU A 233 20.71 5.63 4.45
CA GLU A 233 21.70 5.84 3.39
C GLU A 233 21.00 6.32 2.14
N ILE A 234 21.55 7.32 1.44
CA ILE A 234 20.96 7.87 0.21
C ILE A 234 22.08 8.11 -0.81
N ASP A 235 22.00 7.44 -1.95
CA ASP A 235 22.93 7.64 -3.06
C ASP A 235 22.32 8.61 -4.06
N LEU A 236 23.08 9.63 -4.44
CA LEU A 236 22.60 10.71 -5.29
C LEU A 236 23.74 11.29 -6.13
N ASN A 237 23.47 11.54 -7.41
CA ASN A 237 24.28 12.47 -8.19
C ASN A 237 23.90 13.94 -7.91
N LYS A 238 24.89 14.81 -7.79
CA LYS A 238 24.77 16.24 -7.46
C LYS A 238 23.94 17.01 -8.49
N ASP A 239 24.22 16.82 -9.78
CA ASP A 239 23.61 17.61 -10.84
C ASP A 239 22.18 17.11 -11.14
N LEU A 240 21.96 15.79 -11.03
CA LEU A 240 20.65 15.18 -11.26
C LEU A 240 19.69 15.38 -10.09
N HIS A 241 20.16 15.19 -8.86
CA HIS A 241 19.28 15.07 -7.68
C HIS A 241 19.41 16.18 -6.65
N MET A 242 20.56 16.86 -6.54
CA MET A 242 20.82 17.85 -5.48
C MET A 242 20.62 19.31 -5.91
N ASN A 243 19.78 19.52 -6.92
CA ASN A 243 19.52 20.84 -7.52
C ASN A 243 18.29 21.56 -6.95
N GLY A 244 17.63 20.99 -5.95
CA GLY A 244 16.41 21.51 -5.31
C GLY A 244 15.11 21.16 -6.04
N SER A 245 15.18 20.45 -7.17
CA SER A 245 13.98 19.95 -7.84
C SER A 245 13.43 18.71 -7.13
N PRO A 246 12.10 18.52 -7.08
CA PRO A 246 11.50 17.32 -6.52
C PRO A 246 11.79 16.08 -7.39
N VAL A 247 12.21 14.99 -6.74
CA VAL A 247 12.36 13.64 -7.31
C VAL A 247 11.18 12.79 -6.85
N ASP A 248 10.44 12.24 -7.83
CA ASP A 248 9.30 11.34 -7.58
C ASP A 248 9.78 9.90 -7.44
N LEU A 249 9.90 9.42 -6.19
CA LEU A 249 10.37 8.08 -5.87
C LEU A 249 9.35 6.97 -6.19
N THR A 250 8.15 7.31 -6.68
CA THR A 250 7.20 6.30 -7.18
C THR A 250 7.59 5.76 -8.56
N LYS A 251 8.59 6.39 -9.20
CA LYS A 251 9.00 6.09 -10.57
C LYS A 251 10.49 5.84 -10.63
N ARG A 252 10.87 4.95 -11.55
CA ARG A 252 12.24 4.86 -12.03
C ARG A 252 12.57 6.09 -12.86
N GLU A 253 13.83 6.46 -12.85
CA GLU A 253 14.37 7.57 -13.62
C GLU A 253 14.39 7.25 -15.11
N LYS A 254 14.61 8.28 -15.92
CA LYS A 254 14.90 8.07 -17.35
C LYS A 254 16.36 7.67 -17.48
N LYS A 255 16.65 6.79 -18.46
CA LYS A 255 18.04 6.49 -18.81
C LYS A 255 18.79 7.77 -19.12
N HIS A 256 19.97 7.90 -18.53
CA HIS A 256 20.98 8.87 -18.92
C HIS A 256 22.28 8.15 -19.25
N GLU A 257 23.12 8.80 -20.04
CA GLU A 257 24.43 8.31 -20.43
C GLU A 257 25.49 8.94 -19.52
N GLY A 258 26.44 8.14 -19.06
CA GLY A 258 27.52 8.58 -18.18
C GLY A 258 27.64 7.70 -16.93
N ASP A 259 28.53 8.11 -16.03
CA ASP A 259 28.81 7.42 -14.76
C ASP A 259 27.99 8.04 -13.59
N GLU A 260 27.02 8.92 -13.88
CA GLU A 260 26.14 9.47 -12.86
C GLU A 260 25.30 8.37 -12.21
N TRP A 261 25.16 8.44 -10.89
CA TRP A 261 24.32 7.51 -10.16
C TRP A 261 22.84 7.88 -10.27
N TYR A 262 22.01 6.87 -10.53
CA TYR A 262 20.60 6.91 -10.18
C TYR A 262 20.42 7.03 -8.67
N TRP A 263 19.31 7.60 -8.21
CA TRP A 263 19.03 7.68 -6.78
C TRP A 263 18.94 6.28 -6.15
N ALA A 264 19.43 6.15 -4.94
CA ALA A 264 19.17 4.99 -4.08
C ALA A 264 18.82 5.46 -2.67
N ALA A 265 18.07 4.64 -1.93
CA ALA A 265 17.90 4.87 -0.51
C ALA A 265 17.78 3.56 0.25
N ASP A 266 18.43 3.45 1.40
CA ASP A 266 18.34 2.29 2.29
C ASP A 266 18.09 2.75 3.73
N TYR A 267 17.46 1.90 4.53
CA TYR A 267 17.30 2.13 5.97
C TYR A 267 17.80 0.92 6.75
N HIS A 268 18.79 1.16 7.59
CA HIS A 268 19.43 0.14 8.41
C HIS A 268 19.01 0.29 9.87
N ASN A 269 18.65 -0.82 10.54
CA ASN A 269 18.61 -0.91 12.01
C ASN A 269 19.82 -1.71 12.52
N PRO A 270 20.08 -1.70 13.85
CA PRO A 270 21.20 -2.44 14.42
C PRO A 270 21.21 -3.95 14.17
N ASP A 271 20.03 -4.56 14.08
CA ASP A 271 19.88 -6.01 13.93
C ASP A 271 19.63 -6.44 12.47
N ASN A 272 18.96 -5.58 11.67
CA ASN A 272 18.67 -5.83 10.26
C ASN A 272 18.23 -4.55 9.54
N SER A 273 18.34 -4.51 8.21
CA SER A 273 17.79 -3.41 7.43
C SER A 273 16.26 -3.44 7.38
N LEU A 274 15.62 -2.28 7.52
CA LEU A 274 14.17 -2.11 7.38
C LEU A 274 13.76 -2.29 5.91
N PHE A 275 14.53 -1.69 5.00
CA PHE A 275 14.51 -1.91 3.56
C PHE A 275 15.90 -1.64 3.00
N THR A 276 16.20 -2.31 1.89
CA THR A 276 17.40 -2.06 1.08
C THR A 276 17.05 -2.16 -0.40
N ASN A 277 17.97 -1.75 -1.25
CA ASN A 277 17.98 -2.00 -2.68
C ASN A 277 16.82 -1.34 -3.45
N THR A 278 16.40 -0.15 -3.01
CA THR A 278 15.46 0.67 -3.78
C THR A 278 16.22 1.75 -4.53
N TYR A 279 16.28 1.58 -5.85
CA TYR A 279 17.06 2.42 -6.76
C TYR A 279 16.18 2.94 -7.89
N GLY A 280 16.47 4.14 -8.36
CA GLY A 280 15.87 4.80 -9.51
C GLY A 280 16.26 4.21 -10.86
N ASP A 281 17.20 3.27 -10.92
CA ASP A 281 17.71 2.69 -12.17
C ASP A 281 16.57 2.10 -13.04
N PRO A 282 16.33 2.60 -14.27
CA PRO A 282 15.30 2.10 -15.17
C PRO A 282 15.46 0.64 -15.58
N ASP A 283 16.67 0.09 -15.54
CA ASP A 283 16.96 -1.30 -15.91
C ASP A 283 16.88 -2.28 -14.73
N SER A 284 16.74 -1.77 -13.50
CA SER A 284 16.63 -2.61 -12.33
C SER A 284 15.29 -3.36 -12.29
N ASN A 285 15.37 -4.64 -11.94
CA ASN A 285 14.23 -5.53 -11.75
C ASN A 285 13.75 -5.61 -10.29
N SER A 286 14.29 -4.76 -9.39
CA SER A 286 13.86 -4.73 -8.00
C SER A 286 12.49 -4.09 -7.82
N ASP A 287 11.81 -4.37 -6.70
CA ASP A 287 10.65 -3.56 -6.29
C ASP A 287 11.14 -2.17 -5.83
N LEU A 288 10.35 -1.12 -6.10
CA LEU A 288 10.53 0.17 -5.43
C LEU A 288 9.97 0.08 -4.02
N TYR A 289 10.86 -0.17 -3.05
CA TYR A 289 10.47 -0.31 -1.64
C TYR A 289 10.20 1.02 -0.97
N LEU A 290 10.77 2.12 -1.48
CA LEU A 290 10.50 3.48 -1.01
C LEU A 290 9.79 4.28 -2.08
N THR A 291 8.73 4.96 -1.68
CA THR A 291 8.01 5.97 -2.48
C THR A 291 7.96 7.28 -1.72
N GLY A 292 7.59 8.37 -2.40
CA GLY A 292 7.50 9.71 -1.82
C GLY A 292 8.11 10.75 -2.75
N THR A 293 8.25 11.96 -2.23
CA THR A 293 8.89 13.07 -2.95
C THR A 293 10.15 13.48 -2.20
N LEU A 294 11.31 13.24 -2.82
CA LEU A 294 12.61 13.63 -2.28
C LEU A 294 13.02 14.97 -2.90
N THR A 295 13.38 15.94 -2.06
CA THR A 295 13.96 17.21 -2.49
C THR A 295 15.29 17.39 -1.80
N VAL A 296 16.37 17.55 -2.57
CA VAL A 296 17.70 17.80 -2.05
C VAL A 296 18.27 19.06 -2.69
N SER A 297 18.81 19.97 -1.88
CA SER A 297 19.46 21.19 -2.36
C SER A 297 20.73 21.50 -1.57
N GLY A 298 21.67 22.20 -2.21
CA GLY A 298 22.96 22.54 -1.60
C GLY A 298 24.05 21.54 -1.98
N SER A 299 24.98 21.26 -1.07
CA SER A 299 26.12 20.39 -1.33
C SER A 299 26.58 19.67 -0.06
N PRO A 300 26.94 18.37 -0.11
CA PRO A 300 27.47 17.64 1.04
C PRO A 300 28.73 18.28 1.64
N THR A 301 29.56 18.90 0.78
CA THR A 301 30.78 19.64 1.16
C THR A 301 30.51 21.02 1.78
N GLY A 302 29.25 21.46 1.83
CA GLY A 302 28.82 22.74 2.39
C GLY A 302 27.59 22.56 3.26
N THR A 303 26.58 23.40 3.05
CA THR A 303 25.25 23.18 3.62
C THR A 303 24.39 22.41 2.63
N ILE A 304 23.72 21.38 3.12
CA ILE A 304 22.75 20.59 2.37
C ILE A 304 21.41 20.59 3.09
N ASN A 305 20.33 20.56 2.31
CA ASN A 305 18.98 20.36 2.77
C ASN A 305 18.43 19.10 2.11
N ILE A 306 17.90 18.18 2.92
CA ILE A 306 17.29 16.93 2.46
C ILE A 306 15.89 16.87 3.03
N LYS A 307 14.89 16.67 2.17
CA LYS A 307 13.49 16.55 2.58
C LYS A 307 12.84 15.38 1.84
N LEU A 308 12.33 14.40 2.57
CA LEU A 308 11.48 13.34 2.03
C LEU A 308 10.06 13.53 2.56
N GLU A 309 9.14 13.81 1.65
CA GLU A 309 7.72 14.01 1.92
C GLU A 309 6.90 12.84 1.44
N ASN A 310 5.78 12.61 2.13
CA ASN A 310 4.79 11.58 1.76
C ASN A 310 5.39 10.18 1.63
N GLY A 311 6.50 9.92 2.32
CA GLY A 311 7.26 8.71 2.11
C GLY A 311 6.53 7.49 2.64
N ARG A 312 6.49 6.44 1.83
CA ARG A 312 5.99 5.12 2.23
C ARG A 312 7.01 4.08 1.89
N VAL A 313 7.25 3.19 2.84
CA VAL A 313 8.17 2.08 2.67
C VAL A 313 7.44 0.75 2.82
N LYS A 314 7.72 -0.18 1.90
CA LYS A 314 7.43 -1.60 2.06
C LYS A 314 8.66 -2.26 2.66
N THR A 315 8.57 -2.69 3.91
CA THR A 315 9.68 -3.28 4.67
C THR A 315 9.96 -4.71 4.22
N ASN A 316 11.09 -5.26 4.65
CA ASN A 316 11.50 -6.63 4.34
C ASN A 316 10.49 -7.69 4.82
N ASP A 317 9.75 -7.43 5.89
CA ASP A 317 8.63 -8.27 6.37
C ASP A 317 7.29 -7.97 5.68
N ARG A 318 7.33 -7.18 4.59
CA ARG A 318 6.20 -6.78 3.74
C ARG A 318 5.17 -5.90 4.45
N GLN A 319 5.51 -5.29 5.58
CA GLN A 319 4.67 -4.25 6.17
C GLN A 319 4.79 -2.95 5.38
N LYS A 320 3.70 -2.20 5.30
CA LYS A 320 3.71 -0.83 4.78
C LYS A 320 3.88 0.12 5.97
N ARG A 321 4.84 1.03 5.89
CA ARG A 321 5.18 1.99 6.93
C ARG A 321 5.28 3.39 6.32
N THR A 322 5.11 4.42 7.13
CA THR A 322 5.32 5.82 6.70
C THR A 322 6.71 6.28 7.09
N LEU A 323 7.38 7.03 6.21
CA LEU A 323 8.73 7.55 6.42
C LEU A 323 8.78 9.00 5.96
N THR A 324 9.24 9.90 6.82
CA THR A 324 9.65 11.25 6.40
C THR A 324 11.02 11.61 6.92
N ILE A 325 11.71 12.47 6.18
CA ILE A 325 13.08 12.89 6.48
C ILE A 325 13.13 14.41 6.33
N SER A 326 13.73 15.08 7.29
CA SER A 326 14.14 16.47 7.11
C SER A 326 15.49 16.69 7.78
N TYR A 327 16.44 17.19 7.01
CA TYR A 327 17.78 17.52 7.47
C TYR A 327 18.22 18.83 6.82
N SER A 328 18.82 19.72 7.61
CA SER A 328 19.45 20.94 7.12
C SER A 328 20.70 21.20 7.96
N GLY A 329 21.87 21.20 7.32
CA GLY A 329 23.12 21.35 8.03
C GLY A 329 24.34 21.02 7.18
N THR A 330 25.48 20.90 7.85
CA THR A 330 26.75 20.48 7.26
C THR A 330 27.00 19.00 7.54
N MET A 331 27.55 18.29 6.56
CA MET A 331 27.91 16.88 6.68
C MET A 331 29.43 16.73 6.87
N THR A 332 29.85 15.66 7.53
CA THR A 332 31.28 15.31 7.67
C THR A 332 31.68 14.29 6.61
N GLU A 333 32.82 14.46 5.96
CA GLU A 333 33.34 13.42 5.06
C GLU A 333 33.69 12.17 5.86
N ARG A 334 33.26 11.01 5.37
CA ARG A 334 33.52 9.73 6.01
C ARG A 334 34.91 9.23 5.59
N GLU A 335 35.75 8.92 6.57
CA GLU A 335 37.10 8.40 6.38
C GLU A 335 37.14 6.95 5.86
#